data_AF-A0A4S1DX60-F1
#
_entry.id   AF-A0A4S1DX60-F1
#
_cell.length_a   1.000
_cell.length_b   1.000
_cell.length_c   1.000
_cell.angle_alpha   90.00
_cell.angle_beta   90.00
_cell.angle_gamma   90.00
#
_symmetry.space_group_name_H-M   'P 1'
#
loop_
_entity.id
_entity.type
_entity.pdbx_description
1 polymer ?
#
loop_
_entity_poly.entity_id
_entity_poly.type
_entity_poly.pdbx_seq_one_letter_code
_entity_poly.pdbx_strand_id
1 'polypeptide(L)'
;MKINWGTGIVIAFIGFISFIMYFIITMNVDDAYDYDLVTEDYYAEELEYQKDIDKLKNAKHLNENITYKKSVEGLIISFPNNIDFKKITGNVFLYRPSNKHLDFETTISLSKPTLLIPDNRLVDGRWNIKIDWQYNGKSYLFKESINY
;
A
#
# COMPACT_ATOMS: atom_id res chain seq x y z
N MET A 1 45.14 -0.53 47.64
CA MET A 1 46.00 -1.26 46.69
C MET A 1 46.51 -0.29 45.64
N LYS A 2 47.80 -0.34 45.26
CA LYS A 2 48.30 0.46 44.12
C LYS A 2 47.82 -0.21 42.84
N ILE A 3 46.89 0.43 42.12
CA ILE A 3 46.44 -0.05 40.82
C ILE A 3 47.65 0.00 39.88
N ASN A 4 48.10 -1.15 39.41
CA ASN A 4 49.13 -1.21 38.39
C ASN A 4 48.51 -0.96 37.01
N TRP A 5 49.34 -0.57 36.04
CA TRP A 5 48.88 -0.19 34.71
C TRP A 5 48.09 -1.30 33.99
N GLY A 6 48.47 -2.57 34.18
CA GLY A 6 47.73 -3.72 33.65
C GLY A 6 46.35 -3.90 34.30
N THR A 7 46.24 -3.70 35.61
CA THR A 7 44.96 -3.74 36.33
C THR A 7 44.01 -2.64 35.86
N GLY A 8 44.54 -1.44 35.57
CA GLY A 8 43.74 -0.35 35.00
C GLY A 8 43.11 -0.70 33.65
N ILE A 9 43.88 -1.35 32.77
CA ILE A 9 43.39 -1.80 31.46
C ILE A 9 42.29 -2.85 31.61
N VAL A 10 42.50 -3.85 32.47
CA VAL A 10 41.50 -4.91 32.70
C VAL A 10 40.19 -4.34 33.26
N ILE A 11 40.27 -3.40 34.21
CA ILE A 11 39.08 -2.73 34.76
C ILE A 11 38.34 -1.93 33.67
N ALA A 12 39.05 -1.23 32.80
CA ALA A 12 38.45 -0.48 31.70
C ALA A 12 37.70 -1.41 30.72
N PHE A 13 38.28 -2.56 30.37
CA PHE A 13 37.63 -3.56 29.52
C PHE A 13 36.38 -4.16 30.17
N ILE A 14 36.46 -4.53 31.46
CA ILE A 14 35.29 -5.05 32.18
C ILE A 14 34.18 -4.01 32.23
N GLY A 15 34.52 -2.74 32.49
CA GLY A 15 33.57 -1.63 32.48
C GLY A 15 32.91 -1.43 31.11
N PHE A 16 33.71 -1.45 30.03
CA PHE A 16 33.20 -1.29 28.67
C PHE A 16 32.29 -2.47 28.26
N ILE A 17 32.71 -3.71 28.53
CA ILE A 17 31.90 -4.90 28.25
C ILE A 17 30.58 -4.85 29.02
N SER A 18 30.62 -4.46 30.31
CA SER A 18 29.41 -4.34 31.13
C SER A 18 28.48 -3.23 30.61
N PHE A 19 29.03 -2.12 30.16
CA PHE A 19 28.28 -1.02 29.54
C PHE A 19 27.59 -1.47 28.25
N ILE A 20 28.29 -2.17 27.36
CA ILE A 20 27.67 -2.74 26.14
C ILE A 20 26.59 -3.76 26.49
N MET A 21 26.87 -4.66 27.44
CA MET A 21 25.90 -5.68 27.89
C MET A 21 24.64 -5.07 28.49
N TYR A 22 24.76 -3.95 29.21
CA TYR A 22 23.61 -3.21 29.73
C TYR A 22 22.68 -2.76 28.60
N PHE A 23 23.20 -2.19 27.51
CA PHE A 23 22.37 -1.82 26.36
C PHE A 23 21.74 -3.02 25.67
N ILE A 24 22.52 -4.10 25.46
CA ILE A 24 22.01 -5.32 24.80
C ILE A 24 20.84 -5.89 25.60
N ILE A 25 20.98 -6.06 26.92
CA ILE A 25 19.93 -6.61 27.77
C ILE A 25 18.72 -5.68 27.81
N THR A 26 18.94 -4.37 27.97
CA THR A 26 17.84 -3.39 28.02
C THR A 26 17.04 -3.40 26.71
N MET A 27 17.73 -3.43 25.56
CA MET A 27 17.09 -3.47 24.25
C MET A 27 16.36 -4.79 23.95
N ASN A 28 16.79 -5.91 24.55
CA ASN A 28 16.16 -7.23 24.32
C ASN A 28 15.04 -7.57 25.31
N VAL A 29 14.96 -6.90 26.47
CA VAL A 29 14.01 -7.24 27.54
C VAL A 29 12.88 -6.21 27.65
N ASP A 30 13.10 -4.99 27.20
CA ASP A 30 12.11 -3.93 27.26
C ASP A 30 11.38 -3.83 25.90
N ASP A 31 10.16 -4.36 25.87
CA ASP A 31 9.24 -4.36 24.72
C ASP A 31 8.96 -2.93 24.20
N ALA A 32 9.28 -1.88 24.96
CA ALA A 32 9.21 -0.49 24.51
C ALA A 32 10.25 -0.13 23.43
N TYR A 33 11.27 -0.97 23.24
CA TYR A 33 12.27 -0.86 22.17
C TYR A 33 12.10 -1.92 21.07
N ASP A 34 11.02 -2.71 21.13
CA ASP A 34 10.57 -3.54 20.01
C ASP A 34 9.99 -2.61 18.94
N TYR A 35 10.88 -1.84 18.33
CA TYR A 35 10.58 -1.22 17.06
C TYR A 35 10.56 -2.36 16.07
N ASP A 36 9.38 -2.68 15.56
CA ASP A 36 9.21 -3.27 14.24
C ASP A 36 10.03 -2.40 13.28
N LEU A 37 11.31 -2.74 13.14
CA LEU A 37 12.07 -2.45 11.95
C LEU A 37 11.22 -3.10 10.88
N VAL A 38 10.39 -2.31 10.18
CA VAL A 38 9.63 -2.72 9.02
C VAL A 38 10.65 -3.17 7.98
N THR A 39 11.15 -4.38 8.17
CA THR A 39 12.29 -4.99 7.47
C THR A 39 11.87 -6.28 6.79
N GLU A 40 10.62 -6.73 6.98
CA GLU A 40 10.18 -7.95 6.35
C GLU A 40 9.97 -7.83 4.84
N ASP A 41 9.69 -6.65 4.26
CA ASP A 41 9.25 -6.63 2.86
C ASP A 41 9.67 -5.44 1.98
N TYR A 42 10.73 -4.67 2.29
CA TYR A 42 11.16 -3.57 1.42
C TYR A 42 11.45 -4.02 -0.04
N TYR A 43 11.98 -5.25 -0.23
CA TYR A 43 12.13 -5.85 -1.56
C TYR A 43 10.81 -6.28 -2.21
N ALA A 44 9.83 -6.76 -1.43
CA ALA A 44 8.51 -7.07 -1.99
C ALA A 44 7.75 -5.79 -2.32
N GLU A 45 7.92 -4.72 -1.56
CA GLU A 45 7.37 -3.40 -1.84
C GLU A 45 7.92 -2.86 -3.17
N GLU A 46 9.24 -3.01 -3.42
CA GLU A 46 9.85 -2.69 -4.72
C GLU A 46 9.31 -3.59 -5.87
N LEU A 47 9.13 -4.89 -5.63
CA LEU A 47 8.60 -5.82 -6.64
C LEU A 47 7.12 -5.51 -6.95
N GLU A 48 6.31 -5.19 -5.94
CA GLU A 48 4.92 -4.74 -6.10
C GLU A 48 4.87 -3.41 -6.87
N TYR A 49 5.79 -2.50 -6.58
CA TYR A 49 5.88 -1.23 -7.31
C TYR A 49 6.19 -1.44 -8.80
N GLN A 50 7.12 -2.33 -9.14
CA GLN A 50 7.40 -2.66 -10.54
C GLN A 50 6.19 -3.30 -11.23
N LYS A 51 5.47 -4.21 -10.55
CA LYS A 51 4.21 -4.77 -11.08
C LYS A 51 3.18 -3.68 -11.34
N ASP A 52 3.04 -2.71 -10.44
CA ASP A 52 2.13 -1.57 -10.60
C ASP A 52 2.50 -0.72 -11.83
N ILE A 53 3.80 -0.47 -12.06
CA ILE A 53 4.30 0.22 -13.26
C ILE A 53 3.91 -0.55 -14.53
N ASP A 54 4.13 -1.86 -14.55
CA ASP A 54 3.82 -2.70 -15.72
C ASP A 54 2.31 -2.71 -16.01
N LYS A 55 1.48 -2.80 -14.96
CA LYS A 55 0.02 -2.70 -15.09
C LYS A 55 -0.42 -1.33 -15.62
N LEU A 56 0.17 -0.24 -15.15
CA LEU A 56 -0.10 1.11 -15.65
C LEU A 56 0.31 1.26 -17.12
N LYS A 57 1.46 0.68 -17.50
CA LYS A 57 1.92 0.66 -18.89
C LYS A 57 0.96 -0.11 -19.78
N ASN A 58 0.51 -1.29 -19.36
CA ASN A 58 -0.51 -2.07 -20.08
C ASN A 58 -1.79 -1.26 -20.27
N ALA A 59 -2.24 -0.52 -19.25
CA ALA A 59 -3.44 0.33 -19.33
C ALA A 59 -3.27 1.47 -20.34
N LYS A 60 -2.08 2.08 -20.44
CA LYS A 60 -1.77 3.11 -21.45
C LYS A 60 -1.77 2.60 -22.88
N HIS A 61 -1.56 1.30 -23.08
CA HIS A 61 -1.60 0.67 -24.41
C HIS A 61 -3.00 0.22 -24.84
N LEU A 62 -4.02 0.41 -23.99
CA LEU A 62 -5.41 0.17 -24.38
C LEU A 62 -5.89 1.25 -25.34
N ASN A 63 -6.69 0.87 -26.33
CA ASN A 63 -7.34 1.83 -27.23
C ASN A 63 -8.32 2.75 -26.48
N GLU A 64 -9.00 2.19 -25.48
CA GLU A 64 -9.87 2.92 -24.56
C GLU A 64 -9.48 2.49 -23.14
N ASN A 65 -9.27 3.46 -22.25
CA ASN A 65 -8.96 3.20 -20.85
C ASN A 65 -10.23 3.38 -19.99
N ILE A 66 -10.15 3.00 -18.71
CA ILE A 66 -11.22 3.25 -17.75
C ILE A 66 -11.46 4.76 -17.64
N THR A 67 -12.74 5.14 -17.58
CA THR A 67 -13.17 6.52 -17.32
C THR A 67 -14.10 6.56 -16.13
N TYR A 68 -14.27 7.75 -15.54
CA TYR A 68 -15.17 7.96 -14.42
C TYR A 68 -16.06 9.16 -14.68
N LYS A 69 -17.26 9.14 -14.12
CA LYS A 69 -18.22 10.24 -14.16
C LYS A 69 -19.02 10.28 -12.86
N LYS A 70 -19.19 11.48 -12.31
CA LYS A 70 -20.12 11.68 -11.20
C LYS A 70 -21.55 11.78 -11.71
N SER A 71 -22.48 11.17 -11.00
CA SER A 71 -23.91 11.30 -11.21
C SER A 71 -24.61 11.56 -9.87
N VAL A 72 -25.91 11.85 -9.92
CA VAL A 72 -26.74 12.00 -8.70
C VAL A 72 -26.84 10.68 -7.93
N GLU A 73 -26.63 9.54 -8.59
CA GLU A 73 -26.70 8.21 -7.99
C GLU A 73 -25.37 7.77 -7.35
N GLY A 74 -24.27 8.46 -7.67
CA GLY A 74 -22.93 8.11 -7.19
C GLY A 74 -21.81 8.34 -8.20
N LEU A 75 -20.71 7.62 -8.01
CA LEU A 75 -19.59 7.60 -8.95
C LEU A 75 -19.75 6.42 -9.93
N ILE A 76 -19.84 6.73 -11.21
CA ILE A 76 -19.91 5.75 -12.30
C ILE A 76 -18.51 5.55 -12.86
N ILE A 77 -18.00 4.33 -12.80
CA ILE A 77 -16.77 3.89 -13.44
C ILE A 77 -17.16 3.13 -14.71
N SER A 78 -16.64 3.54 -15.85
CA SER A 78 -16.89 2.91 -17.16
C SER A 78 -15.64 2.16 -17.63
N PHE A 79 -15.80 0.88 -17.90
CA PHE A 79 -14.76 0.02 -18.46
C PHE A 79 -14.73 0.15 -20.00
N PRO A 80 -13.61 -0.20 -20.65
CA PRO A 80 -13.48 -0.12 -22.10
C PRO A 80 -14.56 -0.93 -22.83
N ASN A 81 -15.22 -0.34 -23.83
CA ASN A 81 -16.34 -0.99 -24.52
C ASN A 81 -15.88 -2.08 -25.51
N ASN A 82 -14.62 -2.03 -25.92
CA ASN A 82 -13.99 -2.98 -26.83
C ASN A 82 -13.54 -4.29 -26.15
N ILE A 83 -13.86 -4.47 -24.87
CA ILE A 83 -13.46 -5.62 -24.04
C ILE A 83 -14.71 -6.31 -23.51
N ASP A 84 -14.68 -7.65 -23.45
CA ASP A 84 -15.77 -8.43 -22.86
C ASP A 84 -15.78 -8.25 -21.33
N PHE A 85 -16.68 -7.39 -20.84
CA PHE A 85 -16.79 -7.03 -19.42
C PHE A 85 -17.04 -8.24 -18.50
N LYS A 86 -17.57 -9.35 -19.02
CA LYS A 86 -17.79 -10.57 -18.23
C LYS A 86 -16.50 -11.31 -17.88
N LYS A 87 -15.43 -11.06 -18.62
CA LYS A 87 -14.10 -11.65 -18.39
C LYS A 87 -13.20 -10.73 -17.58
N ILE A 88 -13.65 -9.52 -17.25
CA ILE A 88 -12.92 -8.61 -16.39
C ILE A 88 -13.04 -9.12 -14.96
N THR A 89 -11.90 -9.24 -14.30
CA THR A 89 -11.80 -9.60 -12.88
C THR A 89 -10.87 -8.61 -12.18
N GLY A 90 -10.91 -8.54 -10.85
CA GLY A 90 -10.06 -7.65 -10.07
C GLY A 90 -10.85 -6.90 -9.01
N ASN A 91 -10.27 -5.83 -8.47
CA ASN A 91 -10.84 -5.05 -7.38
C ASN A 91 -10.81 -3.54 -7.67
N VAL A 92 -11.81 -2.85 -7.15
CA VAL A 92 -11.89 -1.39 -7.09
C VAL A 92 -11.68 -0.99 -5.65
N PHE A 93 -10.70 -0.12 -5.43
CA PHE A 93 -10.38 0.46 -4.14
C PHE A 93 -10.52 1.98 -4.20
N LEU A 94 -11.32 2.54 -3.30
CA LEU A 94 -11.46 3.97 -3.11
C LEU A 94 -10.94 4.30 -1.73
N TYR A 95 -10.00 5.22 -1.66
CA TYR A 95 -9.42 5.62 -0.40
C TYR A 95 -9.35 7.13 -0.25
N ARG A 96 -9.52 7.57 1.00
CA ARG A 96 -9.56 8.97 1.37
C ARG A 96 -8.30 9.33 2.17
N PRO A 97 -7.43 10.21 1.65
CA PRO A 97 -6.21 10.62 2.36
C PRO A 97 -6.45 11.16 3.77
N SER A 98 -7.61 11.76 4.02
CA SER A 98 -7.94 12.38 5.31
C SER A 98 -8.64 11.46 6.31
N ASN A 99 -9.19 10.31 5.87
CA ASN A 99 -9.87 9.41 6.79
C ASN A 99 -9.94 7.97 6.23
N LYS A 100 -9.03 7.11 6.70
CA LYS A 100 -8.93 5.70 6.32
C LYS A 100 -10.18 4.88 6.66
N HIS A 101 -11.00 5.28 7.64
CA HIS A 101 -12.23 4.55 7.99
C HIS A 101 -13.32 4.65 6.92
N LEU A 102 -13.18 5.57 5.97
CA LEU A 102 -14.08 5.73 4.84
C LEU A 102 -13.59 4.98 3.60
N ASP A 103 -12.41 4.35 3.65
CA ASP A 103 -11.88 3.56 2.55
C ASP A 103 -12.81 2.37 2.26
N PHE A 104 -12.97 2.08 0.98
CA PHE A 104 -13.88 1.06 0.49
C PHE A 104 -13.22 0.23 -0.60
N GLU A 105 -13.38 -1.08 -0.50
CA GLU A 105 -12.96 -2.03 -1.53
C GLU A 105 -14.15 -2.88 -1.99
N THR A 106 -14.21 -3.15 -3.29
CA THR A 106 -15.13 -4.15 -3.84
C THR A 106 -14.47 -4.92 -4.97
N THR A 107 -14.80 -6.21 -5.06
CA THR A 107 -14.46 -7.01 -6.23
C THR A 107 -15.28 -6.57 -7.43
N ILE A 108 -14.64 -6.53 -8.60
CA ILE A 108 -15.25 -6.21 -9.88
C ILE A 108 -16.17 -7.37 -10.27
N SER A 109 -17.47 -7.09 -10.25
CA SER A 109 -18.50 -7.99 -10.78
C SER A 109 -19.44 -7.18 -11.67
N LEU A 110 -19.27 -7.32 -12.98
CA LEU A 110 -19.90 -6.45 -13.96
C LEU A 110 -21.08 -7.15 -14.64
N SER A 111 -22.29 -6.70 -14.35
CA SER A 111 -23.48 -7.03 -15.16
C SER A 111 -23.63 -6.12 -16.39
N LYS A 112 -22.95 -4.97 -16.38
CA LYS A 112 -22.91 -3.93 -17.42
C LYS A 112 -21.44 -3.47 -17.56
N PRO A 113 -21.04 -2.80 -18.66
CA PRO A 113 -19.68 -2.23 -18.79
C PRO A 113 -19.40 -1.07 -17.83
N THR A 114 -20.30 -0.80 -16.88
CA THR A 114 -20.18 0.23 -15.87
C THR A 114 -20.34 -0.36 -14.48
N LEU A 115 -19.62 0.21 -13.52
CA LEU A 115 -19.76 -0.04 -12.09
C LEU A 115 -20.24 1.25 -11.43
N LEU A 116 -21.31 1.17 -10.66
CA LEU A 116 -21.82 2.28 -9.86
C LEU A 116 -21.36 2.10 -8.42
N ILE A 117 -20.66 3.10 -7.89
CA ILE A 117 -20.38 3.23 -6.47
C ILE A 117 -21.44 4.19 -5.91
N PRO A 118 -22.34 3.71 -5.04
CA PRO A 118 -23.45 4.52 -4.55
C PRO A 118 -22.99 5.78 -3.80
N ASP A 119 -23.71 6.88 -3.99
CA ASP A 119 -23.45 8.18 -3.33
C ASP A 119 -23.37 8.08 -1.81
N ASN A 120 -24.18 7.23 -1.18
CA ASN A 120 -24.17 7.05 0.28
C ASN A 120 -22.86 6.48 0.85
N ARG A 121 -21.95 5.99 0.01
CA ARG A 121 -20.59 5.56 0.38
C ARG A 121 -19.56 6.66 0.21
N LEU A 122 -19.91 7.75 -0.48
CA LEU A 122 -18.99 8.81 -0.89
C LEU A 122 -19.35 10.12 -0.20
N VAL A 123 -18.53 10.51 0.77
CA VAL A 123 -18.62 11.83 1.40
C VAL A 123 -17.87 12.84 0.55
N ASP A 124 -18.35 14.08 0.50
CA ASP A 124 -17.69 15.19 -0.21
C ASP A 124 -16.19 15.32 0.12
N GLY A 125 -15.40 15.61 -0.92
CA GLY A 125 -13.98 15.91 -0.82
C GLY A 125 -13.08 15.03 -1.68
N ARG A 126 -11.78 15.01 -1.35
CA ARG A 126 -10.78 14.29 -2.17
C ARG A 126 -10.82 12.78 -1.93
N TRP A 127 -10.87 12.04 -3.03
CA TRP A 127 -10.77 10.59 -3.09
C TRP A 127 -9.72 10.16 -4.09
N ASN A 128 -9.04 9.06 -3.81
CA ASN A 128 -8.21 8.37 -4.78
C ASN A 128 -8.89 7.08 -5.20
N ILE A 129 -8.98 6.86 -6.50
CA ILE A 129 -9.51 5.66 -7.11
C ILE A 129 -8.31 4.81 -7.54
N LYS A 130 -8.26 3.55 -7.11
CA LYS A 130 -7.33 2.52 -7.59
C LYS A 130 -8.15 1.34 -8.11
N ILE A 131 -8.03 1.00 -9.38
CA ILE A 131 -8.70 -0.16 -9.98
C ILE A 131 -7.62 -1.09 -10.49
N ASP A 132 -7.46 -2.23 -9.81
CA ASP A 132 -6.56 -3.30 -10.20
C ASP A 132 -7.40 -4.38 -10.89
N TRP A 133 -7.22 -4.54 -12.19
CA TRP A 133 -8.08 -5.40 -12.98
C TRP A 133 -7.30 -6.23 -13.98
N GLN A 134 -7.87 -7.36 -14.35
CA GLN A 134 -7.29 -8.31 -15.27
C GLN A 134 -8.26 -8.65 -16.38
N TYR A 135 -7.72 -8.84 -17.57
CA TYR A 135 -8.45 -9.30 -18.74
C TYR A 135 -7.53 -10.17 -19.61
N ASN A 136 -8.00 -11.36 -19.97
CA ASN A 136 -7.27 -12.35 -20.80
C ASN A 136 -5.82 -12.59 -20.34
N GLY A 137 -5.59 -12.70 -19.02
CA GLY A 137 -4.26 -12.97 -18.43
C GLY A 137 -3.32 -11.77 -18.39
N LYS A 138 -3.75 -10.58 -18.84
CA LYS A 138 -3.01 -9.33 -18.66
C LYS A 138 -3.59 -8.55 -17.48
N SER A 139 -2.71 -8.00 -16.66
CA SER A 139 -3.07 -7.13 -15.54
C SER A 139 -2.93 -5.66 -15.93
N TYR A 140 -3.84 -4.86 -15.41
CA TYR A 140 -4.02 -3.45 -15.71
C TYR A 140 -4.29 -2.69 -14.41
N LEU A 141 -3.87 -1.42 -14.39
CA LEU A 141 -4.05 -0.58 -13.23
C LEU A 141 -4.51 0.78 -13.68
N PHE A 142 -5.56 1.28 -13.03
CA PHE A 142 -6.05 2.63 -13.18
C PHE A 142 -5.93 3.34 -11.82
N LYS A 143 -5.32 4.51 -11.81
CA LYS A 143 -5.17 5.36 -10.63
C LYS A 143 -5.59 6.78 -10.98
N GLU A 144 -6.47 7.37 -10.19
CA GLU A 144 -6.93 8.74 -10.41
C GLU A 144 -7.27 9.41 -9.08
N SER A 145 -6.97 10.70 -8.95
CA SER A 145 -7.38 11.51 -7.81
C SER A 145 -8.55 12.39 -8.22
N ILE A 146 -9.68 12.25 -7.55
CA ILE A 146 -10.89 13.03 -7.80
C ILE A 146 -11.23 13.86 -6.56
N ASN A 147 -11.89 14.99 -6.77
CA ASN A 147 -12.73 15.55 -5.72
C ASN A 147 -14.14 15.08 -6.04
N TYR A 148 -14.82 14.39 -5.13
CA TYR A 148 -16.23 14.02 -5.20
C TYR A 148 -17.10 15.17 -4.68
#